data_AF-A0A0D8BAW9-F1
#
_entry.id   AF-A0A0D8BAW9-F1
#
_cell.length_a   1.000
_cell.length_b   1.000
_cell.length_c   1.000
_cell.angle_alpha   90.00
_cell.angle_beta   90.00
_cell.angle_gamma   90.00
#
_symmetry.space_group_name_H-M   'P 1'
#
loop_
_entity.id
_entity.type
_entity.pdbx_description
1 polymer ?
#
loop_
_entity_poly.entity_id
_entity_poly.type
_entity_poly.pdbx_seq_one_letter_code
_entity_poly.pdbx_strand_id
1 'polypeptide(L)'
;MILDDLTVDPAGFQAGTGWAIKPQGACKGDVCVPLPSSVRRPDGRLDVTGLAERLGMGLVADEAHGVWALGPESAVTGRALTTAEAPPLELPRLDGTPFRLDSLRGQKVVLVAWASWCGCREDLRLWTALREQLHPRGLEVVTVALDTGGPDAARPWIEKAGGSHPALIDARHELGAKFGVVNVPNGLWIDEDGVIVRPAEPAWIEDPHASSETAARSLDELPADHRDVRAEIGKMAIDPAVYPAMIRDWVANGRASRYALEPHEVLDRARPRDGAVSRAAARFELGEYVHRAGDHPAAVAHWREAHRLQPDNWTYKRQAWNLEEPESVRTIDAYGTGWLDDVRALGAENYYPEIQP
;
A
#
# COMPACT_ATOMS: atom_id res chain seq x y z
N MET A 1 1.63 -6.79 -12.10
CA MET A 1 1.02 -8.03 -12.61
C MET A 1 2.11 -8.91 -13.21
N ILE A 2 2.27 -10.14 -12.71
CA ILE A 2 3.10 -11.19 -13.32
C ILE A 2 2.47 -11.72 -14.62
N LEU A 3 3.33 -12.04 -15.60
CA LEU A 3 3.00 -12.49 -16.93
C LEU A 3 3.92 -13.65 -17.33
N ASP A 4 3.35 -14.71 -17.91
CA ASP A 4 4.12 -15.86 -18.44
C ASP A 4 4.46 -15.68 -19.93
N ASP A 5 3.88 -14.69 -20.59
CA ASP A 5 4.20 -14.31 -21.97
C ASP A 5 3.98 -12.78 -22.17
N LEU A 6 4.50 -12.22 -23.27
CA LEU A 6 4.32 -10.79 -23.61
C LEU A 6 2.97 -10.49 -24.27
N THR A 7 1.96 -11.31 -23.99
CA THR A 7 0.58 -11.09 -24.37
C THR A 7 -0.37 -11.28 -23.21
N VAL A 8 -1.50 -10.61 -23.26
CA VAL A 8 -2.50 -10.73 -22.20
C VAL A 8 -3.89 -10.66 -22.79
N ASP A 9 -4.81 -11.44 -22.22
CA ASP A 9 -6.21 -11.30 -22.56
C ASP A 9 -6.75 -9.97 -21.99
N PRO A 10 -7.72 -9.32 -22.66
CA PRO A 10 -8.26 -8.06 -22.17
C PRO A 10 -8.83 -8.10 -20.74
N ALA A 11 -9.41 -9.23 -20.33
CA ALA A 11 -9.98 -9.37 -19.00
C ALA A 11 -8.88 -9.51 -17.93
N GLY A 12 -7.84 -10.31 -18.19
CA GLY A 12 -6.66 -10.43 -17.34
C GLY A 12 -5.92 -9.10 -17.18
N PHE A 13 -5.78 -8.34 -18.28
CA PHE A 13 -5.21 -7.00 -18.22
C PHE A 13 -6.04 -6.05 -17.34
N GLN A 14 -7.37 -6.06 -17.49
CA GLN A 14 -8.26 -5.26 -16.66
C GLN A 14 -8.23 -5.68 -15.20
N ALA A 15 -8.21 -6.97 -14.90
CA ALA A 15 -8.14 -7.48 -13.53
C ALA A 15 -6.82 -7.06 -12.85
N GLY A 16 -5.69 -7.23 -13.55
CA GLY A 16 -4.38 -6.92 -13.00
C GLY A 16 -4.08 -5.43 -12.86
N THR A 17 -4.61 -4.58 -13.75
CA THR A 17 -4.22 -3.15 -13.84
C THR A 17 -5.35 -2.15 -13.56
N GLY A 18 -6.60 -2.60 -13.64
CA GLY A 18 -7.80 -1.75 -13.63
C GLY A 18 -8.11 -1.09 -14.98
N TRP A 19 -7.30 -1.30 -16.02
CA TRP A 19 -7.52 -0.72 -17.34
C TRP A 19 -8.37 -1.64 -18.23
N ALA A 20 -9.58 -1.19 -18.56
CA ALA A 20 -10.48 -1.87 -19.46
C ALA A 20 -10.15 -1.54 -20.92
N ILE A 21 -10.13 -2.54 -21.80
CA ILE A 21 -9.94 -2.32 -23.24
C ILE A 21 -11.29 -2.02 -23.90
N LYS A 22 -11.47 -0.80 -24.38
CA LYS A 22 -12.68 -0.30 -25.08
C LYS A 22 -12.35 0.06 -26.54
N PRO A 23 -13.34 0.27 -27.43
CA PRO A 23 -13.07 0.64 -28.82
C PRO A 23 -12.15 1.86 -28.99
N GLN A 24 -12.30 2.86 -28.12
CA GLN A 24 -11.49 4.09 -28.13
C GLN A 24 -10.07 3.94 -27.56
N GLY A 25 -9.74 2.83 -26.89
CA GLY A 25 -8.42 2.63 -26.26
C GLY A 25 -8.46 1.84 -24.96
N ALA A 26 -7.39 1.94 -24.16
CA ALA A 26 -7.37 1.48 -22.78
C ALA A 26 -7.99 2.56 -21.90
N CYS A 27 -8.94 2.21 -21.04
CA CYS A 27 -9.65 3.17 -20.20
C CYS A 27 -9.67 2.75 -18.71
N LYS A 28 -9.58 3.74 -17.82
CA LYS A 28 -9.68 3.59 -16.36
C LYS A 28 -10.47 4.78 -15.83
N GLY A 29 -11.66 4.51 -15.30
CA GLY A 29 -12.66 5.55 -15.04
C GLY A 29 -13.06 6.30 -16.32
N ASP A 30 -12.97 7.63 -16.26
CA ASP A 30 -13.22 8.56 -17.37
C ASP A 30 -11.99 8.78 -18.27
N VAL A 31 -10.80 8.36 -17.85
CA VAL A 31 -9.58 8.49 -18.64
C VAL A 31 -9.46 7.35 -19.66
N CYS A 32 -9.24 7.70 -20.92
CA CYS A 32 -8.97 6.75 -22.00
C CYS A 32 -7.73 7.15 -22.79
N VAL A 33 -6.79 6.20 -22.94
CA VAL A 33 -5.58 6.35 -23.75
C VAL A 33 -5.76 5.60 -25.07
N PRO A 34 -5.76 6.31 -26.23
CA PRO A 34 -5.84 5.67 -27.53
C PRO A 34 -4.70 4.68 -27.74
N LEU A 35 -5.03 3.46 -28.18
CA LEU A 35 -4.07 2.41 -28.48
C LEU A 35 -3.86 2.29 -29.99
N PRO A 36 -2.61 2.13 -30.47
CA PRO A 36 -2.36 1.82 -31.86
C PRO A 36 -2.92 0.42 -32.20
N SER A 37 -3.24 0.19 -33.48
CA SER A 37 -3.77 -1.09 -33.93
C SER A 37 -2.80 -2.26 -33.71
N SER A 38 -1.48 -1.98 -33.63
CA SER A 38 -0.44 -2.98 -33.35
C SER A 38 -0.56 -3.63 -31.97
N VAL A 39 -1.19 -2.96 -31.00
CA VAL A 39 -1.40 -3.52 -29.66
C VAL A 39 -2.42 -4.67 -29.68
N ARG A 40 -3.38 -4.65 -30.61
CA ARG A 40 -4.40 -5.70 -30.71
C ARG A 40 -3.92 -6.76 -31.68
N ARG A 41 -3.66 -7.96 -31.18
CA ARG A 41 -3.25 -9.09 -32.02
C ARG A 41 -4.45 -9.70 -32.75
N PRO A 42 -4.25 -10.39 -33.88
CA PRO A 42 -5.34 -11.02 -34.64
C PRO A 42 -6.15 -12.08 -33.86
N ASP A 43 -5.55 -12.67 -32.82
CA ASP A 43 -6.18 -13.67 -31.93
C ASP A 43 -7.02 -13.04 -30.81
N GLY A 44 -7.10 -11.70 -30.75
CA GLY A 44 -7.83 -10.95 -29.73
C GLY A 44 -7.04 -10.68 -28.45
N ARG A 45 -5.81 -11.20 -28.31
CA ARG A 45 -4.91 -10.85 -27.20
C ARG A 45 -4.26 -9.49 -27.44
N LEU A 46 -3.70 -8.94 -26.38
CA LEU A 46 -3.01 -7.65 -26.38
C LEU A 46 -1.51 -7.87 -26.33
N ASP A 47 -0.74 -7.11 -27.11
CA ASP A 47 0.72 -7.00 -26.95
C ASP A 47 1.03 -6.15 -25.71
N VAL A 48 1.67 -6.78 -24.72
CA VAL A 48 2.03 -6.14 -23.45
C VAL A 48 3.09 -5.07 -23.67
N THR A 49 4.00 -5.25 -24.63
CA THR A 49 5.08 -4.29 -24.88
C THR A 49 4.52 -2.96 -25.34
N GLY A 50 3.65 -2.99 -26.36
CA GLY A 50 2.96 -1.79 -26.83
C GLY A 50 2.03 -1.15 -25.79
N LEU A 51 1.37 -1.94 -24.93
CA LEU A 51 0.60 -1.40 -23.79
C LEU A 51 1.51 -0.67 -22.80
N ALA A 52 2.63 -1.30 -22.44
CA ALA A 52 3.57 -0.79 -21.47
C ALA A 52 4.19 0.54 -21.93
N GLU A 53 4.62 0.61 -23.18
CA GLU A 53 5.09 1.86 -23.80
C GLU A 53 4.00 2.93 -23.80
N ARG A 54 2.76 2.56 -24.17
CA ARG A 54 1.68 3.53 -24.35
C ARG A 54 1.16 4.11 -23.04
N LEU A 55 1.15 3.32 -21.96
CA LEU A 55 0.68 3.72 -20.63
C LEU A 55 1.82 4.12 -19.69
N GLY A 56 3.08 3.98 -20.13
CA GLY A 56 4.26 4.17 -19.30
C GLY A 56 4.32 3.18 -18.13
N MET A 57 3.93 1.93 -18.36
CA MET A 57 4.04 0.88 -17.36
C MET A 57 5.45 0.27 -17.41
N GLY A 58 6.07 0.08 -16.26
CA GLY A 58 7.38 -0.57 -16.13
C GLY A 58 7.24 -2.04 -16.43
N LEU A 59 7.74 -2.48 -17.58
CA LEU A 59 7.83 -3.89 -17.94
C LEU A 59 9.24 -4.41 -17.60
N VAL A 60 9.31 -5.41 -16.73
CA VAL A 60 10.57 -5.98 -16.25
C VAL A 60 10.54 -7.49 -16.48
N ALA A 61 11.63 -8.04 -17.03
CA ALA A 61 11.78 -9.48 -17.23
C ALA A 61 12.60 -10.11 -16.10
N ASP A 62 12.24 -11.34 -15.74
CA ASP A 62 13.11 -12.32 -15.11
C ASP A 62 13.34 -13.47 -16.10
N GLU A 63 14.46 -13.40 -16.83
CA GLU A 63 14.79 -14.37 -17.87
C GLU A 63 15.07 -15.78 -17.31
N ALA A 64 15.56 -15.87 -16.08
CA ALA A 64 15.87 -17.15 -15.44
C ALA A 64 14.60 -17.94 -15.13
N HIS A 65 13.52 -17.23 -14.77
CA HIS A 65 12.22 -17.81 -14.46
C HIS A 65 11.23 -17.76 -15.64
N GLY A 66 11.59 -17.10 -16.74
CA GLY A 66 10.75 -17.01 -17.94
C GLY A 66 9.46 -16.20 -17.74
N VAL A 67 9.48 -15.21 -16.84
CA VAL A 67 8.32 -14.38 -16.50
C VAL A 67 8.63 -12.90 -16.64
N TRP A 68 7.58 -12.09 -16.76
CA TRP A 68 7.64 -10.64 -16.74
C TRP A 68 6.74 -10.09 -15.64
N ALA A 69 7.07 -8.91 -15.11
CA ALA A 69 6.15 -8.11 -14.33
C ALA A 69 5.86 -6.79 -15.03
N LEU A 70 4.58 -6.45 -15.07
CA LEU A 70 4.07 -5.16 -15.52
C LEU A 70 3.69 -4.31 -14.31
N GLY A 71 4.40 -3.21 -14.11
CA GLY A 71 4.14 -2.21 -13.07
C GLY A 71 2.93 -1.31 -13.40
N PRO A 72 2.50 -0.46 -12.45
CA PRO A 72 1.35 0.42 -12.63
C PRO A 72 1.66 1.56 -13.64
N GLU A 73 0.63 2.15 -14.26
CA GLU A 73 0.81 3.24 -15.22
C GLU A 73 1.56 4.44 -14.62
N SER A 74 2.43 5.09 -15.41
CA SER A 74 3.09 6.34 -14.99
C SER A 74 2.91 7.49 -15.98
N ALA A 75 2.72 7.24 -17.27
CA ALA A 75 2.69 8.29 -18.30
C ALA A 75 1.33 8.98 -18.46
N VAL A 76 0.31 8.56 -17.71
CA VAL A 76 -1.06 9.10 -17.83
C VAL A 76 -1.22 10.36 -17.00
N THR A 77 -1.05 10.26 -15.68
CA THR A 77 -1.12 11.40 -14.74
C THR A 77 0.21 11.72 -14.07
N GLY A 78 1.21 10.84 -14.16
CA GLY A 78 2.43 10.93 -13.35
C GLY A 78 2.17 10.74 -11.85
N ARG A 79 0.99 10.21 -11.47
CA ARG A 79 0.55 10.04 -10.09
C ARG A 79 0.04 8.61 -9.83
N ALA A 80 -0.08 8.27 -8.55
CA ALA A 80 -0.52 6.96 -8.13
C ALA A 80 -1.97 6.66 -8.51
N LEU A 81 -2.79 7.71 -8.53
CA LEU A 81 -4.19 7.69 -8.92
C LEU A 81 -4.35 8.34 -10.30
N THR A 82 -5.09 7.66 -11.17
CA THR A 82 -5.47 8.19 -12.50
C THR A 82 -6.79 8.95 -12.43
N THR A 83 -7.69 8.51 -11.54
CA THR A 83 -8.97 9.16 -11.22
C THR A 83 -9.18 9.12 -9.70
N ALA A 84 -10.11 9.92 -9.18
CA ALA A 84 -10.49 9.84 -7.77
C ALA A 84 -11.39 8.63 -7.48
N GLU A 85 -11.87 7.89 -8.48
CA GLU A 85 -12.61 6.64 -8.25
C GLU A 85 -11.66 5.60 -7.67
N ALA A 86 -12.08 4.95 -6.56
CA ALA A 86 -11.27 3.91 -5.96
C ALA A 86 -10.98 2.77 -6.97
N PRO A 87 -9.70 2.45 -7.27
CA PRO A 87 -9.37 1.33 -8.14
C PRO A 87 -9.97 0.01 -7.61
N PRO A 88 -10.34 -0.93 -8.51
CA PRO A 88 -10.82 -2.23 -8.08
C PRO A 88 -9.72 -2.94 -7.27
N LEU A 89 -10.12 -3.40 -6.08
CA LEU A 89 -9.30 -4.14 -5.15
C LEU A 89 -10.09 -5.34 -4.65
N GLU A 90 -9.50 -6.52 -4.80
CA GLU A 90 -10.02 -7.78 -4.28
C GLU A 90 -8.88 -8.47 -3.55
N LEU A 91 -9.03 -8.66 -2.24
CA LEU A 91 -8.00 -9.27 -1.39
C LEU A 91 -8.63 -10.36 -0.53
N PRO A 92 -7.90 -11.45 -0.22
CA PRO A 92 -8.40 -12.48 0.67
C PRO A 92 -8.48 -12.01 2.13
N ARG A 93 -9.47 -12.51 2.85
CA ARG A 93 -9.50 -12.50 4.33
C ARG A 93 -8.56 -13.58 4.87
N LEU A 94 -8.43 -13.66 6.20
CA LEU A 94 -7.64 -14.69 6.90
C LEU A 94 -8.02 -16.14 6.58
N ASP A 95 -9.27 -16.38 6.21
CA ASP A 95 -9.79 -17.70 5.82
C ASP A 95 -9.66 -17.97 4.30
N GLY A 96 -9.04 -17.04 3.56
CA GLY A 96 -8.87 -17.10 2.11
C GLY A 96 -10.10 -16.64 1.31
N THR A 97 -11.21 -16.28 1.96
CA THR A 97 -12.38 -15.80 1.24
C THR A 97 -12.10 -14.45 0.57
N PRO A 98 -12.43 -14.29 -0.73
CA PRO A 98 -12.19 -13.03 -1.43
C PRO A 98 -13.10 -11.94 -0.88
N PHE A 99 -12.54 -10.76 -0.68
CA PHE A 99 -13.27 -9.56 -0.31
C PHE A 99 -13.04 -8.46 -1.33
N ARG A 100 -14.14 -7.97 -1.90
CA ARG A 100 -14.11 -6.89 -2.88
C ARG A 100 -14.41 -5.55 -2.22
N LEU A 101 -13.55 -4.57 -2.45
CA LEU A 101 -13.74 -3.23 -1.90
C LEU A 101 -15.04 -2.57 -2.39
N ASP A 102 -15.45 -2.84 -3.63
CA ASP A 102 -16.70 -2.30 -4.20
C ASP A 102 -17.98 -2.86 -3.56
N SER A 103 -17.88 -3.93 -2.76
CA SER A 103 -19.00 -4.43 -1.96
C SER A 103 -19.42 -3.46 -0.84
N LEU A 104 -18.57 -2.48 -0.51
CA LEU A 104 -18.83 -1.44 0.49
C LEU A 104 -19.46 -0.16 -0.07
N ARG A 105 -19.82 -0.12 -1.37
CA ARG A 105 -20.60 1.00 -1.94
C ARG A 105 -21.84 1.26 -1.07
N GLY A 106 -22.13 2.54 -0.83
CA GLY A 106 -23.16 3.00 0.11
C GLY A 106 -22.67 3.22 1.54
N GLN A 107 -21.40 2.93 1.84
CA GLN A 107 -20.77 3.21 3.14
C GLN A 107 -19.54 4.09 2.97
N LYS A 108 -19.24 4.90 3.98
CA LYS A 108 -17.93 5.55 4.10
C LYS A 108 -16.92 4.47 4.50
N VAL A 109 -15.76 4.45 3.87
CA VAL A 109 -14.72 3.47 4.15
C VAL A 109 -13.42 4.16 4.52
N VAL A 110 -12.81 3.73 5.62
CA VAL A 110 -11.39 4.01 5.92
C VAL A 110 -10.62 2.70 5.74
N LEU A 111 -9.76 2.64 4.72
CA LEU A 111 -8.77 1.56 4.63
C LEU A 111 -7.56 1.94 5.48
N VAL A 112 -7.02 0.98 6.22
CA VAL A 112 -5.84 1.15 7.07
C VAL A 112 -4.80 0.09 6.69
N ALA A 113 -3.71 0.53 6.07
CA ALA A 113 -2.58 -0.30 5.73
C ALA A 113 -1.64 -0.47 6.93
N TRP A 114 -1.30 -1.71 7.25
CA TRP A 114 -0.38 -2.09 8.32
C TRP A 114 0.45 -3.32 7.88
N ALA A 115 1.38 -3.77 8.72
CA ALA A 115 2.14 -5.00 8.46
C ALA A 115 2.57 -5.68 9.77
N SER A 116 2.80 -7.00 9.75
CA SER A 116 3.18 -7.77 10.95
C SER A 116 4.52 -7.33 11.54
N TRP A 117 5.43 -6.83 10.70
CA TRP A 117 6.75 -6.33 11.10
C TRP A 117 6.74 -4.88 11.58
N CYS A 118 5.60 -4.18 11.54
CA CYS A 118 5.48 -2.80 11.97
C CYS A 118 4.89 -2.70 13.38
N GLY A 119 5.40 -1.78 14.21
CA GLY A 119 4.84 -1.51 15.53
C GLY A 119 3.35 -1.11 15.52
N CYS A 120 2.85 -0.57 14.40
CA CYS A 120 1.43 -0.19 14.24
C CYS A 120 0.45 -1.37 14.31
N ARG A 121 0.95 -2.62 14.25
CA ARG A 121 0.14 -3.83 14.50
C ARG A 121 -0.50 -3.84 15.89
N GLU A 122 0.11 -3.15 16.86
CA GLU A 122 -0.44 -3.02 18.22
C GLU A 122 -1.66 -2.09 18.27
N ASP A 123 -1.83 -1.22 17.25
CA ASP A 123 -2.92 -0.25 17.16
C ASP A 123 -4.19 -0.84 16.54
N LEU A 124 -4.17 -2.08 16.04
CA LEU A 124 -5.32 -2.73 15.41
C LEU A 124 -6.56 -2.77 16.31
N ARG A 125 -6.37 -2.94 17.63
CA ARG A 125 -7.46 -2.86 18.62
C ARG A 125 -8.12 -1.48 18.68
N LEU A 126 -7.35 -0.42 18.42
CA LEU A 126 -7.84 0.95 18.43
C LEU A 126 -8.67 1.24 17.19
N TRP A 127 -8.28 0.68 16.03
CA TRP A 127 -9.09 0.70 14.82
C TRP A 127 -10.40 -0.06 15.00
N THR A 128 -10.39 -1.21 15.67
CA THR A 128 -11.61 -1.92 16.09
C THR A 128 -12.52 -1.02 16.92
N ALA A 129 -11.99 -0.36 17.94
CA ALA A 129 -12.77 0.52 18.82
C ALA A 129 -13.36 1.73 18.07
N LEU A 130 -12.58 2.36 17.18
CA LEU A 130 -13.07 3.46 16.34
C LEU A 130 -14.20 2.99 15.41
N ARG A 131 -14.06 1.78 14.84
CA ARG A 131 -15.08 1.17 14.00
C ARG A 131 -16.35 0.90 14.79
N GLU A 132 -16.27 0.31 15.97
CA GLU A 132 -17.44 0.09 16.84
C GLU A 132 -18.18 1.40 17.17
N GLN A 133 -17.44 2.49 17.37
CA GLN A 133 -18.01 3.82 17.62
C GLN A 133 -18.74 4.39 16.39
N LEU A 134 -18.19 4.24 15.19
CA LEU A 134 -18.62 4.99 14.00
C LEU A 134 -19.39 4.15 12.97
N HIS A 135 -19.35 2.83 13.06
CA HIS A 135 -20.10 1.94 12.18
C HIS A 135 -21.62 2.14 12.23
N PRO A 136 -22.25 2.37 13.41
CA PRO A 136 -23.67 2.74 13.46
C PRO A 136 -23.99 4.06 12.72
N ARG A 137 -22.98 4.86 12.37
CA ARG A 137 -23.10 6.12 11.63
C ARG A 137 -22.68 6.00 10.16
N GLY A 138 -22.52 4.77 9.65
CA GLY A 138 -22.24 4.50 8.25
C GLY A 138 -20.76 4.44 7.86
N LEU A 139 -19.84 4.32 8.83
CA LEU A 139 -18.42 4.08 8.58
C LEU A 139 -18.07 2.59 8.65
N GLU A 140 -17.42 2.05 7.62
CA GLU A 140 -16.67 0.81 7.73
C GLU A 140 -15.16 1.09 7.82
N VAL A 141 -14.47 0.35 8.70
CA VAL A 141 -13.01 0.35 8.75
C VAL A 141 -12.54 -0.97 8.16
N VAL A 142 -11.57 -0.93 7.28
CA VAL A 142 -10.98 -2.14 6.69
C VAL A 142 -9.49 -2.09 6.95
N THR A 143 -8.96 -3.09 7.63
CA THR A 143 -7.52 -3.21 7.84
C THR A 143 -6.92 -4.10 6.78
N VAL A 144 -5.76 -3.72 6.23
CA VAL A 144 -5.06 -4.43 5.16
C VAL A 144 -3.62 -4.68 5.60
N ALA A 145 -3.27 -5.95 5.77
CA ALA A 145 -1.91 -6.38 6.08
C ALA A 145 -1.10 -6.46 4.78
N LEU A 146 -0.19 -5.51 4.56
CA LEU A 146 0.82 -5.55 3.51
C LEU A 146 1.93 -6.51 3.93
N ASP A 147 1.77 -7.79 3.60
CA ASP A 147 2.63 -8.84 4.14
C ASP A 147 2.82 -10.00 3.18
N THR A 148 4.00 -10.07 2.54
CA THR A 148 4.40 -11.19 1.68
C THR A 148 4.39 -12.54 2.41
N GLY A 149 4.52 -12.54 3.75
CA GLY A 149 4.37 -13.74 4.59
C GLY A 149 2.93 -14.26 4.68
N GLY A 150 1.97 -13.53 4.09
CA GLY A 150 0.60 -13.96 3.92
C GLY A 150 -0.19 -14.05 5.24
N PRO A 151 -1.23 -14.91 5.29
CA PRO A 151 -2.12 -14.95 6.44
C PRO A 151 -1.40 -15.38 7.73
N ASP A 152 -0.36 -16.21 7.66
CA ASP A 152 0.34 -16.72 8.84
C ASP A 152 1.11 -15.62 9.59
N ALA A 153 1.70 -14.67 8.86
CA ALA A 153 2.37 -13.51 9.45
C ALA A 153 1.39 -12.54 10.14
N ALA A 154 0.23 -12.32 9.52
CA ALA A 154 -0.76 -11.35 10.01
C ALA A 154 -1.71 -11.91 11.08
N ARG A 155 -2.01 -13.22 11.04
CA ARG A 155 -3.02 -13.88 11.88
C ARG A 155 -2.88 -13.59 13.38
N PRO A 156 -1.69 -13.70 14.01
CA PRO A 156 -1.57 -13.49 15.46
C PRO A 156 -2.02 -12.07 15.88
N TRP A 157 -1.79 -11.08 15.03
CA TRP A 157 -2.11 -9.68 15.31
C TRP A 157 -3.59 -9.38 15.11
N ILE A 158 -4.18 -9.92 14.04
CA ILE A 158 -5.62 -9.77 13.77
C ILE A 158 -6.44 -10.47 14.86
N GLU A 159 -6.07 -11.71 15.23
CA GLU A 159 -6.76 -12.47 16.27
C GLU A 159 -6.62 -11.81 17.64
N LYS A 160 -5.43 -11.27 17.96
CA LYS A 160 -5.19 -10.47 19.18
C LYS A 160 -6.06 -9.20 19.23
N ALA A 161 -6.29 -8.54 18.09
CA ALA A 161 -7.10 -7.33 18.02
C ALA A 161 -8.61 -7.62 18.19
N GLY A 162 -9.07 -8.83 17.88
CA GLY A 162 -10.43 -9.30 18.17
C GLY A 162 -11.56 -8.55 17.46
N GLY A 163 -11.27 -7.83 16.37
CA GLY A 163 -12.23 -7.01 15.65
C GLY A 163 -13.15 -7.79 14.71
N SER A 164 -14.36 -7.28 14.49
CA SER A 164 -15.34 -7.83 13.53
C SER A 164 -15.37 -7.07 12.18
N HIS A 165 -14.46 -6.12 12.00
CA HIS A 165 -14.31 -5.37 10.76
C HIS A 165 -13.55 -6.22 9.72
N PRO A 166 -13.67 -5.96 8.40
CA PRO A 166 -12.89 -6.69 7.41
C PRO A 166 -11.39 -6.51 7.61
N ALA A 167 -10.68 -7.62 7.84
CA ALA A 167 -9.23 -7.70 7.90
C ALA A 167 -8.71 -8.51 6.71
N LEU A 168 -7.98 -7.84 5.82
CA LEU A 168 -7.54 -8.35 4.52
C LEU A 168 -6.04 -8.60 4.49
N ILE A 169 -5.62 -9.57 3.69
CA ILE A 169 -4.23 -9.96 3.50
C ILE A 169 -3.78 -9.58 2.10
N ASP A 170 -2.79 -8.71 2.01
CA ASP A 170 -2.18 -8.26 0.77
C ASP A 170 -0.75 -8.77 0.64
N ALA A 171 -0.63 -10.05 0.25
CA ALA A 171 0.66 -10.72 0.08
C ALA A 171 1.40 -10.38 -1.23
N ARG A 172 0.88 -9.42 -1.98
CA ARG A 172 1.44 -8.95 -3.26
C ARG A 172 1.58 -7.43 -3.32
N HIS A 173 1.33 -6.75 -2.21
CA HIS A 173 1.35 -5.28 -2.11
C HIS A 173 0.49 -4.56 -3.17
N GLU A 174 -0.65 -5.15 -3.54
CA GLU A 174 -1.58 -4.58 -4.52
C GLU A 174 -2.16 -3.24 -4.06
N LEU A 175 -2.45 -3.08 -2.77
CA LEU A 175 -2.92 -1.82 -2.19
C LEU A 175 -1.84 -0.73 -2.36
N GLY A 176 -0.57 -1.08 -2.10
CA GLY A 176 0.57 -0.19 -2.34
C GLY A 176 0.67 0.25 -3.78
N ALA A 177 0.65 -0.71 -4.71
CA ALA A 177 0.75 -0.44 -6.13
C ALA A 177 -0.43 0.39 -6.66
N LYS A 178 -1.68 0.12 -6.24
CA LYS A 178 -2.89 0.77 -6.75
C LYS A 178 -3.17 2.13 -6.12
N PHE A 179 -2.92 2.30 -4.82
CA PHE A 179 -3.28 3.52 -4.08
C PHE A 179 -2.08 4.40 -3.70
N GLY A 180 -0.85 3.94 -3.95
CA GLY A 180 0.37 4.70 -3.64
C GLY A 180 0.78 4.62 -2.16
N VAL A 181 0.46 3.51 -1.48
CA VAL A 181 0.91 3.28 -0.11
C VAL A 181 2.39 2.89 -0.12
N VAL A 182 3.23 3.75 0.46
CA VAL A 182 4.70 3.57 0.48
C VAL A 182 5.27 3.44 1.90
N ASN A 183 4.45 3.59 2.93
CA ASN A 183 4.82 3.38 4.34
C ASN A 183 3.62 2.81 5.13
N VAL A 184 3.83 2.37 6.37
CA VAL A 184 2.76 1.95 7.29
C VAL A 184 3.04 2.48 8.71
N PRO A 185 2.02 2.94 9.46
CA PRO A 185 0.61 2.89 9.09
C PRO A 185 0.24 4.04 8.13
N ASN A 186 -0.55 3.71 7.12
CA ASN A 186 -1.17 4.68 6.21
C ASN A 186 -2.65 4.37 6.11
N GLY A 187 -3.45 5.37 5.79
CA GLY A 187 -4.87 5.20 5.54
C GLY A 187 -5.33 6.03 4.35
N LEU A 188 -6.53 5.69 3.88
CA LEU A 188 -7.20 6.41 2.80
C LEU A 188 -8.71 6.31 2.99
N TRP A 189 -9.44 7.32 2.53
CA TRP A 189 -10.86 7.46 2.77
C TRP A 189 -11.63 7.42 1.47
N ILE A 190 -12.72 6.67 1.45
CA ILE A 190 -13.57 6.43 0.28
C ILE A 190 -15.01 6.73 0.69
N ASP A 191 -15.69 7.60 -0.03
CA ASP A 191 -17.08 7.96 0.23
C ASP A 191 -18.07 6.86 -0.20
N GLU A 192 -19.35 7.12 -0.01
CA GLU A 192 -20.44 6.17 -0.28
C GLU A 192 -20.57 5.83 -1.78
N ASP A 193 -20.21 6.76 -2.67
CA ASP A 193 -20.13 6.52 -4.13
C ASP A 193 -18.82 5.82 -4.53
N GLY A 194 -17.97 5.59 -3.52
CA GLY A 194 -16.57 5.23 -3.50
C GLY A 194 -15.67 5.95 -4.50
N VAL A 195 -15.78 7.27 -4.38
CA VAL A 195 -14.77 8.26 -4.69
C VAL A 195 -13.82 8.36 -3.48
N ILE A 196 -12.53 8.35 -3.73
CA ILE A 196 -11.49 8.64 -2.74
C ILE A 196 -11.64 10.12 -2.37
N VAL A 197 -11.80 10.40 -1.07
CA VAL A 197 -11.86 11.76 -0.53
C VAL A 197 -10.62 12.12 0.28
N ARG A 198 -9.78 11.14 0.63
CA ARG A 198 -8.41 11.34 1.10
C ARG A 198 -7.49 10.24 0.56
N PRO A 199 -6.41 10.58 -0.17
CA PRO A 199 -5.48 9.57 -0.70
C PRO A 199 -4.60 8.98 0.42
N ALA A 200 -3.75 8.01 0.07
CA ALA A 200 -2.85 7.36 1.03
C ALA A 200 -1.97 8.38 1.78
N GLU A 201 -2.16 8.45 3.10
CA GLU A 201 -1.44 9.34 4.00
C GLU A 201 -1.26 8.70 5.39
N PRO A 202 -0.34 9.20 6.24
CA PRO A 202 -0.08 8.59 7.55
C PRO A 202 -1.35 8.52 8.39
N ALA A 203 -1.62 7.34 8.94
CA ALA A 203 -2.84 7.08 9.71
C ALA A 203 -2.50 6.55 11.09
N TRP A 204 -2.25 7.48 12.00
CA TRP A 204 -1.98 7.16 13.40
C TRP A 204 -3.27 7.18 14.22
N ILE A 205 -3.29 6.36 15.26
CA ILE A 205 -4.36 6.35 16.25
C ILE A 205 -3.74 6.06 17.61
N GLU A 206 -4.19 6.76 18.64
CA GLU A 206 -3.80 6.47 20.01
C GLU A 206 -5.01 6.05 20.85
N ASP A 207 -4.72 5.38 21.96
CA ASP A 207 -5.69 5.14 23.01
C ASP A 207 -5.87 6.45 23.82
N PRO A 208 -7.06 7.08 23.81
CA PRO A 208 -7.31 8.30 24.57
C PRO A 208 -7.23 8.10 26.10
N HIS A 209 -7.16 6.84 26.56
CA HIS A 209 -7.02 6.46 27.96
C HIS A 209 -5.64 5.91 28.32
N ALA A 210 -4.69 5.87 27.38
CA ALA A 210 -3.31 5.51 27.71
C ALA A 210 -2.69 6.58 28.61
N SER A 211 -2.36 6.22 29.86
CA SER A 211 -1.60 7.10 30.74
C SER A 211 -0.14 7.20 30.26
N SER A 212 0.42 8.42 30.31
CA SER A 212 1.84 8.68 30.00
C SER A 212 2.81 7.85 30.85
N GLU A 213 2.37 7.38 32.03
CA GLU A 213 3.14 6.51 32.94
C GLU A 213 3.44 5.12 32.35
N THR A 214 2.60 4.58 31.47
CA THR A 214 2.82 3.25 30.88
C THR A 214 3.88 3.29 29.77
N ALA A 215 4.06 4.46 29.15
CA ALA A 215 5.06 4.69 28.11
C ALA A 215 6.49 4.86 28.68
N ALA A 216 6.60 5.29 29.94
CA ALA A 216 7.85 5.66 30.61
C ALA A 216 8.52 4.49 31.37
N ARG A 217 8.43 3.25 30.88
CA ARG A 217 9.39 2.20 31.30
C ARG A 217 10.80 2.73 31.02
N SER A 218 11.66 2.71 32.04
CA SER A 218 13.00 3.30 32.02
C SER A 218 13.73 2.93 30.74
N LEU A 219 14.06 3.93 29.93
CA LEU A 219 14.80 3.75 28.69
C LEU A 219 16.07 2.92 28.92
N ASP A 220 16.72 3.10 30.08
CA ASP A 220 17.98 2.46 30.44
C ASP A 220 17.88 0.93 30.61
N GLU A 221 16.68 0.38 30.82
CA GLU A 221 16.45 -1.05 31.00
C GLU A 221 16.17 -1.81 29.68
N LEU A 222 15.92 -1.08 28.60
CA LEU A 222 15.69 -1.69 27.29
C LEU A 222 17.02 -2.12 26.65
N PRO A 223 17.04 -3.19 25.85
CA PRO A 223 18.15 -3.50 24.95
C PRO A 223 18.56 -2.28 24.11
N ALA A 224 19.85 -2.18 23.76
CA ALA A 224 20.41 -0.97 23.15
C ALA A 224 19.74 -0.58 21.82
N ASP A 225 19.36 -1.57 21.01
CA ASP A 225 18.56 -1.38 19.79
C ASP A 225 17.15 -0.85 20.07
N HIS A 226 16.47 -1.37 21.10
CA HIS A 226 15.16 -0.84 21.50
C HIS A 226 15.24 0.62 21.95
N ARG A 227 16.33 1.03 22.60
CA ARG A 227 16.58 2.44 22.96
C ARG A 227 16.80 3.31 21.73
N ASP A 228 17.66 2.87 20.81
CA ASP A 228 17.97 3.60 19.58
C ASP A 228 16.72 3.78 18.71
N VAL A 229 15.93 2.72 18.52
CA VAL A 229 14.66 2.78 17.79
C VAL A 229 13.71 3.77 18.44
N ARG A 230 13.53 3.69 19.76
CA ARG A 230 12.65 4.59 20.48
C ARG A 230 13.13 6.05 20.40
N ALA A 231 14.43 6.29 20.44
CA ALA A 231 15.01 7.61 20.28
C ALA A 231 14.73 8.19 18.88
N GLU A 232 14.84 7.40 17.82
CA GLU A 232 14.47 7.85 16.46
C GLU A 232 12.96 8.06 16.32
N ILE A 233 12.12 7.14 16.82
CA ILE A 233 10.65 7.30 16.81
C ILE A 233 10.23 8.58 17.53
N GLY A 234 10.87 8.92 18.66
CA GLY A 234 10.56 10.12 19.43
C GLY A 234 10.84 11.45 18.70
N LYS A 235 11.58 11.42 17.59
CA LYS A 235 11.82 12.60 16.73
C LYS A 235 10.76 12.78 15.65
N MET A 236 9.93 11.76 15.41
CA MET A 236 8.90 11.81 14.38
C MET A 236 7.78 12.77 14.81
N ALA A 237 7.40 13.69 13.94
CA ALA A 237 6.33 14.65 14.18
C ALA A 237 4.95 13.99 13.98
N ILE A 238 4.54 13.17 14.94
CA ILE A 238 3.28 12.41 14.92
C ILE A 238 2.34 12.95 16.00
N ASP A 239 1.18 13.45 15.59
CA ASP A 239 0.04 13.69 16.49
C ASP A 239 -1.04 12.62 16.23
N PRO A 240 -1.11 11.57 17.06
CA PRO A 240 -2.02 10.46 16.85
C PRO A 240 -3.50 10.79 17.17
N ALA A 241 -3.79 11.97 17.73
CA ALA A 241 -5.17 12.43 17.98
C ALA A 241 -5.83 13.06 16.75
N VAL A 242 -5.01 13.62 15.84
CA VAL A 242 -5.49 14.37 14.66
C VAL A 242 -6.29 13.49 13.72
N TYR A 243 -5.72 12.38 13.25
CA TYR A 243 -6.33 11.56 12.21
C TYR A 243 -7.70 10.97 12.62
N PRO A 244 -7.88 10.39 13.83
CA PRO A 244 -9.19 9.95 14.30
C PRO A 244 -10.20 11.09 14.48
N ALA A 245 -9.76 12.30 14.85
CA ALA A 245 -10.65 13.46 14.94
C ALA A 245 -11.15 13.89 13.55
N MET A 246 -10.28 13.87 12.54
CA MET A 246 -10.66 14.15 11.15
C MET A 246 -11.69 13.11 10.65
N ILE A 247 -11.51 11.82 10.94
CA ILE A 247 -12.49 10.77 10.58
C ILE A 247 -13.84 11.05 11.25
N ARG A 248 -13.86 11.39 12.54
CA ARG A 248 -15.12 11.68 13.26
C ARG A 248 -15.87 12.86 12.67
N ASP A 249 -15.14 13.91 12.28
CA ASP A 249 -15.72 15.07 11.59
C ASP A 249 -16.31 14.66 10.23
N TRP A 250 -15.56 13.90 9.43
CA TRP A 250 -16.05 13.43 8.13
C TRP A 250 -17.26 12.49 8.24
N VAL A 251 -17.29 11.61 9.23
CA VAL A 251 -18.47 10.78 9.51
C VAL A 251 -19.67 11.66 9.87
N ALA A 252 -19.47 12.74 10.62
CA ALA A 252 -20.54 13.66 11.01
C ALA A 252 -21.04 14.56 9.87
N ASN A 253 -20.14 15.07 9.03
CA ASN A 253 -20.45 16.12 8.07
C ASN A 253 -20.50 15.63 6.61
N GLY A 254 -20.04 14.41 6.34
CA GLY A 254 -19.95 13.88 4.97
C GLY A 254 -19.14 14.79 4.07
N ARG A 255 -19.64 15.07 2.86
CA ARG A 255 -18.99 15.99 1.90
C ARG A 255 -18.81 17.42 2.40
N ALA A 256 -19.57 17.86 3.42
CA ALA A 256 -19.38 19.18 4.02
C ALA A 256 -18.21 19.23 5.03
N SER A 257 -17.57 18.09 5.31
CA SER A 257 -16.38 18.06 6.15
C SER A 257 -15.24 18.80 5.49
N ARG A 258 -14.56 19.67 6.24
CA ARG A 258 -13.34 20.34 5.80
C ARG A 258 -12.19 19.39 5.48
N TYR A 259 -12.29 18.13 5.92
CA TYR A 259 -11.25 17.10 5.71
C TYR A 259 -11.53 16.21 4.49
N ALA A 260 -12.74 16.26 3.93
CA ALA A 260 -13.08 15.58 2.69
C ALA A 260 -12.65 16.44 1.52
N LEU A 261 -11.72 15.92 0.72
CA LEU A 261 -11.17 16.64 -0.43
C LEU A 261 -12.04 16.45 -1.67
N GLU A 262 -12.04 17.46 -2.54
CA GLU A 262 -12.62 17.34 -3.87
C GLU A 262 -11.75 16.42 -4.77
N PRO A 263 -12.33 15.79 -5.80
CA PRO A 263 -11.61 14.84 -6.65
C PRO A 263 -10.27 15.34 -7.22
N HIS A 264 -10.20 16.62 -7.61
CA HIS A 264 -8.96 17.20 -8.15
C HIS A 264 -7.88 17.36 -7.07
N GLU A 265 -8.26 17.75 -5.85
CA GLU A 265 -7.33 17.86 -4.72
C GLU A 265 -6.75 16.49 -4.32
N VAL A 266 -7.58 15.44 -4.40
CA VAL A 266 -7.15 14.06 -4.17
C VAL A 266 -6.08 13.65 -5.18
N LEU A 267 -6.27 13.98 -6.46
CA LEU A 267 -5.30 13.69 -7.52
C LEU A 267 -4.00 14.49 -7.35
N ASP A 268 -4.08 15.75 -6.94
CA ASP A 268 -2.91 16.60 -6.70
C ASP A 268 -2.07 16.10 -5.50
N ARG A 269 -2.76 15.58 -4.47
CA ARG A 269 -2.13 14.99 -3.28
C ARG A 269 -1.72 13.53 -3.47
N ALA A 270 -2.22 12.83 -4.49
CA ALA A 270 -1.83 11.46 -4.78
C ALA A 270 -0.31 11.38 -5.02
N ARG A 271 0.32 10.30 -4.54
CA ARG A 271 1.78 10.13 -4.63
C ARG A 271 2.28 10.25 -6.07
N PRO A 272 3.38 10.97 -6.34
CA PRO A 272 4.03 10.94 -7.64
C PRO A 272 4.39 9.51 -8.06
N ARG A 273 4.25 9.22 -9.35
CA ARG A 273 4.63 7.94 -9.96
C ARG A 273 5.21 8.21 -11.33
N ASP A 274 6.53 8.11 -11.43
CA ASP A 274 7.24 8.11 -12.70
C ASP A 274 7.54 6.68 -13.18
N GLY A 275 8.27 6.56 -14.28
CA GLY A 275 8.67 5.26 -14.82
C GLY A 275 9.62 4.46 -13.92
N ALA A 276 10.40 5.12 -13.05
CA ALA A 276 11.27 4.43 -12.09
C ALA A 276 10.42 3.80 -10.98
N VAL A 277 9.46 4.55 -10.41
CA VAL A 277 8.49 4.05 -9.43
C VAL A 277 7.67 2.89 -10.02
N SER A 278 7.24 3.01 -11.27
CA SER A 278 6.51 1.92 -11.94
C SER A 278 7.37 0.65 -12.07
N ARG A 279 8.63 0.77 -12.48
CA ARG A 279 9.57 -0.37 -12.53
C ARG A 279 9.92 -0.91 -11.15
N ALA A 280 9.95 -0.07 -10.12
CA ALA A 280 10.19 -0.50 -8.74
C ALA A 280 9.10 -1.47 -8.29
N ALA A 281 7.83 -1.16 -8.57
CA ALA A 281 6.71 -2.06 -8.29
C ALA A 281 6.82 -3.38 -9.05
N ALA A 282 7.17 -3.33 -10.35
CA ALA A 282 7.38 -4.55 -11.15
C ALA A 282 8.52 -5.42 -10.60
N ARG A 283 9.64 -4.80 -10.19
CA ARG A 283 10.75 -5.48 -9.53
C ARG A 283 10.33 -6.09 -8.21
N PHE A 284 9.59 -5.35 -7.38
CA PHE A 284 9.14 -5.85 -6.09
C PHE A 284 8.25 -7.09 -6.26
N GLU A 285 7.30 -7.05 -7.18
CA GLU A 285 6.41 -8.17 -7.48
C GLU A 285 7.16 -9.39 -8.06
N LEU A 286 8.18 -9.19 -8.91
CA LEU A 286 9.07 -10.28 -9.33
C LEU A 286 9.81 -10.88 -8.14
N GLY A 287 10.32 -10.05 -7.23
CA GLY A 287 10.97 -10.52 -6.01
C GLY A 287 10.05 -11.40 -5.17
N GLU A 288 8.81 -10.99 -4.97
CA GLU A 288 7.81 -11.81 -4.27
C GLU A 288 7.47 -13.10 -5.03
N TYR A 289 7.39 -13.05 -6.36
CA TYR A 289 7.14 -14.22 -7.19
C TYR A 289 8.24 -15.27 -7.04
N VAL A 290 9.50 -14.88 -7.23
CA VAL A 290 10.65 -15.81 -7.17
C VAL A 290 10.96 -16.26 -5.75
N HIS A 291 10.71 -15.42 -4.74
CA HIS A 291 10.77 -15.81 -3.33
C HIS A 291 9.80 -16.95 -3.03
N ARG A 292 8.53 -16.85 -3.49
CA ARG A 292 7.54 -17.93 -3.35
C ARG A 292 7.91 -19.19 -4.14
N ALA A 293 8.68 -19.04 -5.22
CA ALA A 293 9.23 -20.16 -5.97
C ALA A 293 10.46 -20.82 -5.30
N GLY A 294 10.96 -20.22 -4.20
CA GLY A 294 12.11 -20.72 -3.43
C GLY A 294 13.47 -20.19 -3.89
N ASP A 295 13.52 -19.29 -4.88
CA ASP A 295 14.76 -18.62 -5.31
C ASP A 295 14.96 -17.30 -4.56
N HIS A 296 15.40 -17.44 -3.32
CA HIS A 296 15.64 -16.32 -2.42
C HIS A 296 16.75 -15.36 -2.91
N PRO A 297 17.91 -15.83 -3.42
CA PRO A 297 18.91 -14.94 -4.01
C PRO A 297 18.38 -14.07 -5.16
N ALA A 298 17.55 -14.64 -6.05
CA ALA A 298 16.90 -13.86 -7.10
C ALA A 298 15.93 -12.83 -6.52
N ALA A 299 15.19 -13.18 -5.45
CA ALA A 299 14.27 -12.26 -4.78
C ALA A 299 15.00 -11.04 -4.23
N VAL A 300 16.11 -11.25 -3.50
CA VAL A 300 16.96 -10.18 -2.96
C VAL A 300 17.47 -9.28 -4.08
N ALA A 301 17.89 -9.83 -5.22
CA ALA A 301 18.36 -9.04 -6.35
C ALA A 301 17.28 -8.11 -6.90
N HIS A 302 16.05 -8.60 -7.05
CA HIS A 302 14.91 -7.77 -7.48
C HIS A 302 14.53 -6.72 -6.44
N TRP A 303 14.46 -7.09 -5.16
CA TRP A 303 14.11 -6.15 -4.09
C TRP A 303 15.14 -5.04 -3.92
N ARG A 304 16.44 -5.34 -4.02
CA ARG A 304 17.49 -4.31 -4.05
C ARG A 304 17.31 -3.32 -5.19
N GLU A 305 16.95 -3.82 -6.38
CA GLU A 305 16.67 -2.93 -7.51
C GLU A 305 15.39 -2.11 -7.31
N ALA A 306 14.36 -2.68 -6.68
CA ALA A 306 13.17 -1.93 -6.28
C ALA A 306 13.52 -0.80 -5.28
N HIS A 307 14.36 -1.08 -4.27
CA HIS A 307 14.83 -0.06 -3.31
C HIS A 307 15.64 1.04 -4.00
N ARG A 308 16.46 0.69 -4.99
CA ARG A 308 17.24 1.67 -5.77
C ARG A 308 16.34 2.56 -6.62
N LEU A 309 15.29 1.98 -7.22
CA LEU A 309 14.36 2.70 -8.10
C LEU A 309 13.36 3.57 -7.33
N GLN A 310 12.99 3.18 -6.11
CA GLN A 310 12.08 3.93 -5.24
C GLN A 310 12.56 3.90 -3.78
N PRO A 311 13.57 4.71 -3.43
CA PRO A 311 14.22 4.65 -2.11
C PRO A 311 13.33 5.15 -0.95
N ASP A 312 12.25 5.88 -1.23
CA ASP A 312 11.28 6.36 -0.24
C ASP A 312 10.15 5.35 0.03
N ASN A 313 10.18 4.16 -0.60
CA ASN A 313 9.20 3.11 -0.34
C ASN A 313 9.62 2.20 0.82
N TRP A 314 9.20 2.60 2.00
CA TRP A 314 9.40 1.88 3.25
C TRP A 314 8.65 0.55 3.32
N THR A 315 7.53 0.38 2.62
CA THR A 315 6.86 -0.94 2.58
C THR A 315 7.71 -1.96 1.85
N TYR A 316 8.37 -1.59 0.75
CA TYR A 316 9.28 -2.48 0.02
C TYR A 316 10.55 -2.78 0.82
N LYS A 317 11.15 -1.76 1.43
CA LYS A 317 12.34 -1.92 2.26
C LYS A 317 12.08 -2.84 3.44
N ARG A 318 11.11 -2.48 4.28
CA ARG A 318 10.87 -3.20 5.53
C ARG A 318 10.30 -4.59 5.32
N GLN A 319 9.50 -4.82 4.27
CA GLN A 319 9.06 -6.16 3.91
C GLN A 319 10.25 -7.06 3.53
N ALA A 320 11.11 -6.58 2.62
CA ALA A 320 12.28 -7.34 2.16
C ALA A 320 13.27 -7.62 3.31
N TRP A 321 13.50 -6.62 4.16
CA TRP A 321 14.28 -6.74 5.39
C TRP A 321 13.72 -7.79 6.36
N ASN A 322 12.42 -7.74 6.60
CA ASN A 322 11.76 -8.68 7.51
C ASN A 322 11.78 -10.13 7.00
N LEU A 323 11.88 -10.36 5.69
CA LEU A 323 12.02 -11.70 5.11
C LEU A 323 13.44 -12.26 5.28
N GLU A 324 14.47 -11.41 5.41
CA GLU A 324 15.84 -11.87 5.73
C GLU A 324 16.03 -12.08 7.24
N GLU A 325 15.73 -11.03 8.00
CA GLU A 325 15.96 -10.96 9.43
C GLU A 325 14.69 -10.43 10.11
N PRO A 326 13.75 -11.33 10.48
CA PRO A 326 12.48 -10.95 11.05
C PRO A 326 12.61 -10.01 12.24
N GLU A 327 11.81 -8.94 12.23
CA GLU A 327 11.78 -7.87 13.24
C GLU A 327 13.11 -7.11 13.46
N SER A 328 14.14 -7.37 12.64
CA SER A 328 15.41 -6.65 12.74
C SER A 328 15.26 -5.20 12.31
N VAL A 329 15.87 -4.31 13.10
CA VAL A 329 15.95 -2.87 12.85
C VAL A 329 17.36 -2.43 12.51
N ARG A 330 18.33 -3.34 12.59
CA ARG A 330 19.76 -3.10 12.35
C ARG A 330 20.08 -3.32 10.87
N THR A 331 21.32 -3.01 10.50
CA THR A 331 21.88 -3.34 9.20
C THR A 331 21.65 -4.80 8.87
N ILE A 332 21.08 -5.07 7.69
CA ILE A 332 20.90 -6.42 7.16
C ILE A 332 21.95 -6.63 6.07
N ASP A 333 22.77 -7.65 6.23
CA ASP A 333 23.94 -7.90 5.37
C ASP A 333 23.55 -7.98 3.88
N ALA A 334 22.41 -8.62 3.58
CA ALA A 334 21.90 -8.77 2.23
C ALA A 334 21.56 -7.44 1.54
N TYR A 335 21.34 -6.35 2.28
CA TYR A 335 21.01 -5.02 1.76
C TYR A 335 22.07 -3.97 2.06
N GLY A 336 22.96 -4.21 3.03
CA GLY A 336 23.99 -3.28 3.47
C GLY A 336 23.45 -2.09 4.28
N THR A 337 22.18 -2.13 4.65
CA THR A 337 21.49 -1.13 5.47
C THR A 337 20.32 -1.82 6.19
N GLY A 338 19.69 -1.11 7.11
CA GLY A 338 18.46 -1.50 7.76
C GLY A 338 17.64 -0.28 8.16
N TRP A 339 16.59 -0.51 8.94
CA TRP A 339 15.67 0.58 9.30
C TRP A 339 16.34 1.72 10.05
N LEU A 340 17.15 1.42 11.08
CA LEU A 340 17.84 2.45 11.85
C LEU A 340 18.80 3.28 10.99
N ASP A 341 19.53 2.62 10.10
CA ASP A 341 20.52 3.26 9.24
C ASP A 341 19.83 4.23 8.26
N ASP A 342 18.79 3.76 7.56
CA ASP A 342 18.07 4.56 6.58
C ASP A 342 17.27 5.70 7.24
N VAL A 343 16.65 5.47 8.41
CA VAL A 343 15.92 6.52 9.14
C VAL A 343 16.85 7.62 9.63
N ARG A 344 18.03 7.25 10.15
CA ARG A 344 19.03 8.24 10.55
C ARG A 344 19.57 9.03 9.35
N ALA A 345 19.76 8.37 8.21
CA ALA A 345 20.19 9.03 6.99
C ALA A 345 19.13 10.00 6.42
N LEU A 346 17.85 9.65 6.53
CA LEU A 346 16.73 10.48 6.12
C LEU A 346 16.47 11.67 7.09
N GLY A 347 16.81 11.48 8.36
CA GLY A 347 16.26 12.28 9.46
C GLY A 347 14.88 11.75 9.85
N ALA A 348 14.72 11.30 11.09
CA ALA A 348 13.51 10.64 11.55
C ALA A 348 12.26 11.53 11.46
N GLU A 349 12.42 12.85 11.60
CA GLU A 349 11.37 13.85 11.39
C GLU A 349 10.76 13.83 9.98
N ASN A 350 11.50 13.31 8.98
CA ASN A 350 11.06 13.21 7.59
C ASN A 350 10.49 11.82 7.24
N TYR A 351 10.46 10.89 8.19
CA TYR A 351 10.05 9.51 7.95
C TYR A 351 8.57 9.39 7.56
N TYR A 352 7.73 10.27 8.10
CA TYR A 352 6.35 10.47 7.65
C TYR A 352 6.17 11.90 7.11
N PRO A 353 5.45 12.08 5.99
CA PRO A 353 5.00 13.41 5.61
C PRO A 353 4.01 13.95 6.64
N GLU A 354 3.99 15.27 6.81
CA GLU A 354 2.99 15.93 7.62
C GLU A 354 1.59 15.72 7.02
N ILE A 355 0.62 15.36 7.87
CA ILE A 355 -0.79 15.27 7.46
C ILE A 355 -1.31 16.69 7.28
N GLN A 356 -1.83 17.00 6.09
CA GLN A 356 -2.43 18.30 5.82
C GLN A 356 -3.94 18.25 6.11
N PRO A 357 -4.42 18.84 7.23
CA PRO A 357 -5.80 18.70 7.68
C PRO A 357 -6.78 19.31 6.69
#